data_AF-A0A6B0V139-F1
#
_entry.id   AF-A0A6B0V139-F1
#
_cell.length_a   1.000
_cell.length_b   1.000
_cell.length_c   1.000
_cell.angle_alpha   90.00
_cell.angle_beta   90.00
_cell.angle_gamma   90.00
#
_symmetry.space_group_name_H-M   'P 1'
#
loop_
_entity.id
_entity.type
_entity.pdbx_description
1 polymer ?
#
loop_
_entity_poly.entity_id
_entity_poly.type
_entity_poly.pdbx_seq_one_letter_code
_entity_poly.pdbx_strand_id
1 'polypeptide(L)'
;MSGIKLILLFSHICIVYVVGDDVRRINQKPLLQDRNAPEISENSSESSKAGTTKCITTKTTCPGRKTKWHFNHLVGRCETDTSSFCGGTENTFQNFKECQERCEQEEIVTKEDCRMPLDRGICEHKKRGRPKKGITRWYFNSTHNECRTFIWRRCSGNRNNFPTKEDCMTCVTAPTTTTTTETPQPEC
;
A
#
# COMPACT_ATOMS: atom_id res chain seq x y z
N MET A 1 45.61 56.39 10.38
CA MET A 1 44.43 56.39 9.48
C MET A 1 44.39 55.04 8.76
N SER A 2 43.19 54.47 8.67
CA SER A 2 42.82 53.19 8.02
C SER A 2 43.37 51.94 8.70
N GLY A 3 42.59 51.00 9.23
CA GLY A 3 41.16 50.71 9.11
C GLY A 3 41.04 49.18 9.13
N ILE A 4 40.40 48.62 10.15
CA ILE A 4 40.21 47.17 10.30
C ILE A 4 39.17 46.70 9.26
N LYS A 5 39.48 45.65 8.51
CA LYS A 5 38.50 44.79 7.83
C LYS A 5 38.82 43.32 8.08
N LEU A 6 37.82 42.65 8.63
CA LEU A 6 37.72 41.24 8.98
C LEU A 6 37.48 40.39 7.73
N ILE A 7 38.31 39.37 7.46
CA ILE A 7 37.86 38.10 6.84
C ILE A 7 38.60 36.96 7.53
N LEU A 8 37.81 36.16 8.25
CA LEU A 8 38.20 34.96 9.01
C LEU A 8 38.44 33.80 8.03
N LEU A 9 39.61 33.17 8.08
CA LEU A 9 39.89 31.91 7.40
C LEU A 9 40.34 30.86 8.42
N PHE A 10 39.43 29.91 8.67
CA PHE A 10 39.59 28.53 9.16
C PHE A 10 40.70 28.25 10.19
N SER A 11 40.32 28.30 11.47
CA SER A 11 41.04 27.67 12.58
C SER A 11 40.02 27.12 13.58
N HIS A 12 40.42 26.09 14.34
CA HIS A 12 39.66 25.28 15.31
C HIS A 12 39.01 24.04 14.66
N ILE A 13 39.77 23.01 14.29
CA ILE A 13 40.30 21.96 15.20
C ILE A 13 39.27 21.60 16.28
N CYS A 14 38.47 20.57 16.02
CA CYS A 14 37.82 19.77 17.06
C CYS A 14 38.58 18.44 17.14
N ILE A 15 39.32 18.27 18.23
CA ILE A 15 39.97 17.01 18.60
C ILE A 15 38.87 16.08 19.10
N VAL A 16 38.65 14.96 18.43
CA VAL A 16 37.85 13.84 18.95
C VAL A 16 38.84 12.81 19.48
N TYR A 17 38.91 12.66 20.81
CA TYR A 17 39.58 11.51 21.43
C TYR A 17 38.67 10.30 21.28
N VAL A 18 39.14 9.27 20.58
CA VAL A 18 38.54 7.94 20.54
C VAL A 18 39.40 7.03 21.41
N VAL A 19 38.82 6.52 22.49
CA VAL A 19 39.44 5.50 23.35
C VAL A 19 38.86 4.14 22.97
N GLY A 20 39.74 3.26 22.48
CA GLY A 20 39.62 1.78 22.42
C GLY A 20 38.56 1.20 21.47
N ASP A 21 38.77 0.09 20.78
CA ASP A 21 39.95 -0.73 20.52
C ASP A 21 39.65 -1.62 19.29
N ASP A 22 40.73 -2.07 18.66
CA ASP A 22 40.87 -3.20 17.75
C ASP A 22 40.37 -3.16 16.29
N VAL A 23 41.35 -2.85 15.46
CA VAL A 23 41.57 -3.34 14.10
C VAL A 23 41.50 -4.88 14.06
N ARG A 24 40.71 -5.47 13.15
CA ARG A 24 41.20 -6.51 12.19
C ARG A 24 40.38 -6.59 10.90
N ARG A 25 41.10 -6.50 9.79
CA ARG A 25 40.69 -6.79 8.41
C ARG A 25 40.61 -8.31 8.16
N ILE A 26 39.55 -8.68 7.43
CA ILE A 26 39.45 -9.61 6.28
C ILE A 26 40.07 -11.01 6.42
N ASN A 27 39.23 -12.04 6.26
CA ASN A 27 39.61 -13.22 5.47
C ASN A 27 38.40 -13.78 4.71
N GLN A 28 38.61 -13.95 3.40
CA GLN A 28 37.69 -14.47 2.42
C GLN A 28 38.23 -15.83 1.97
N LYS A 29 37.46 -16.93 2.13
CA LYS A 29 37.65 -18.20 1.38
C LYS A 29 36.56 -19.24 1.73
N PRO A 30 36.38 -20.31 0.92
CA PRO A 30 35.64 -20.37 -0.34
C PRO A 30 34.41 -21.32 -0.24
N LEU A 31 33.38 -21.10 -1.05
CA LEU A 31 32.27 -22.06 -1.17
C LEU A 31 32.65 -23.20 -2.13
N LEU A 32 32.94 -24.37 -1.56
CA LEU A 32 32.91 -25.65 -2.26
C LEU A 32 31.47 -26.19 -2.27
N GLN A 33 31.09 -26.76 -3.41
CA GLN A 33 29.83 -27.47 -3.63
C GLN A 33 29.76 -28.73 -2.78
N ASP A 34 28.57 -29.06 -2.27
CA ASP A 34 28.06 -30.42 -2.37
C ASP A 34 26.53 -30.51 -2.24
N ARG A 35 25.98 -31.45 -3.02
CA ARG A 35 24.56 -31.82 -3.12
C ARG A 35 24.14 -32.66 -1.90
N ASN A 36 22.92 -32.43 -1.39
CA ASN A 36 21.85 -33.42 -1.16
C ASN A 36 20.75 -32.84 -0.24
N ALA A 37 19.49 -32.95 -0.67
CA ALA A 37 18.27 -32.76 0.15
C ALA A 37 17.97 -34.06 0.96
N PRO A 38 17.00 -34.15 1.92
CA PRO A 38 15.82 -33.29 2.10
C PRO A 38 15.34 -32.99 3.55
N GLU A 39 14.31 -32.12 3.58
CA GLU A 39 13.22 -31.92 4.55
C GLU A 39 13.41 -31.24 5.94
N ILE A 40 12.70 -30.10 6.04
CA ILE A 40 11.79 -29.65 7.12
C ILE A 40 12.39 -29.41 8.51
N SER A 41 12.46 -28.12 8.88
CA SER A 41 11.62 -27.60 9.97
C SER A 41 11.43 -26.09 9.79
N GLU A 42 10.24 -25.73 9.29
CA GLU A 42 9.70 -24.40 9.49
C GLU A 42 9.47 -24.21 10.99
N ASN A 43 10.04 -23.17 11.58
CA ASN A 43 9.50 -22.62 12.81
C ASN A 43 9.50 -21.10 12.71
N SER A 44 8.49 -20.57 12.00
CA SER A 44 8.07 -19.19 12.12
C SER A 44 6.72 -19.19 12.82
N SER A 45 6.77 -18.92 14.13
CA SER A 45 5.72 -18.25 14.92
C SER A 45 4.29 -18.39 14.39
N GLU A 46 3.60 -19.41 14.90
CA GLU A 46 2.25 -19.36 15.46
C GLU A 46 1.47 -18.05 15.23
N SER A 47 0.29 -18.19 14.58
CA SER A 47 -0.80 -17.21 14.48
C SER A 47 -0.68 -16.10 13.40
N SER A 48 -0.89 -16.45 12.12
CA SER A 48 -1.40 -15.51 11.08
C SER A 48 -1.64 -16.11 9.68
N LYS A 49 -1.56 -17.44 9.46
CA LYS A 49 -1.55 -18.02 8.10
C LYS A 49 -2.88 -18.59 7.59
N ALA A 50 -3.97 -18.56 8.37
CA ALA A 50 -5.28 -19.11 7.97
C ALA A 50 -6.33 -18.06 7.54
N GLY A 51 -6.07 -16.77 7.77
CA GLY A 51 -7.02 -15.68 7.46
C GLY A 51 -6.90 -15.11 6.05
N THR A 52 -5.67 -15.03 5.54
CA THR A 52 -5.31 -14.19 4.37
C THR A 52 -5.62 -14.84 3.02
N THR A 53 -5.63 -16.17 2.93
CA THR A 53 -5.85 -16.90 1.67
C THR A 53 -7.20 -16.59 1.02
N LYS A 54 -8.23 -16.34 1.85
CA LYS A 54 -9.59 -16.01 1.38
C LYS A 54 -9.68 -14.66 0.67
N CYS A 55 -8.77 -13.72 0.93
CA CYS A 55 -8.88 -12.34 0.45
C CYS A 55 -8.17 -12.11 -0.90
N ILE A 56 -7.21 -12.95 -1.31
CA ILE A 56 -6.25 -12.57 -2.37
C ILE A 56 -6.80 -12.81 -3.79
N THR A 57 -7.86 -13.59 -3.97
CA THR A 57 -8.26 -14.02 -5.32
C THR A 57 -9.26 -13.07 -5.98
N THR A 58 -8.95 -12.55 -7.18
CA THR A 58 -9.91 -11.83 -8.03
C THR A 58 -10.02 -12.49 -9.41
N LYS A 59 -11.23 -12.60 -9.96
CA LYS A 59 -11.53 -13.24 -11.24
C LYS A 59 -12.28 -12.30 -12.18
N THR A 60 -12.03 -12.49 -13.48
CA THR A 60 -12.72 -11.74 -14.55
C THR A 60 -14.00 -12.41 -15.04
N THR A 61 -14.16 -13.70 -14.73
CA THR A 61 -15.30 -14.52 -15.13
C THR A 61 -15.96 -15.01 -13.85
N CYS A 62 -17.22 -14.63 -13.65
CA CYS A 62 -17.93 -14.85 -12.40
C CYS A 62 -18.95 -16.00 -12.51
N PRO A 63 -19.09 -16.85 -11.49
CA PRO A 63 -20.15 -17.86 -11.46
C PRO A 63 -21.54 -17.22 -11.38
N GLY A 64 -22.56 -17.94 -11.85
CA GLY A 64 -23.94 -17.42 -11.98
C GLY A 64 -24.71 -17.20 -10.68
N ARG A 65 -24.29 -17.81 -9.56
CA ARG A 65 -24.86 -17.56 -8.21
C ARG A 65 -23.81 -16.80 -7.40
N LYS A 66 -24.12 -15.56 -7.01
CA LYS A 66 -23.18 -14.65 -6.36
C LYS A 66 -23.57 -14.40 -4.91
N THR A 67 -22.60 -14.41 -4.00
CA THR A 67 -22.72 -13.54 -2.82
C THR A 67 -22.36 -12.12 -3.25
N LYS A 68 -22.79 -11.11 -2.50
CA LYS A 68 -22.73 -9.72 -2.98
C LYS A 68 -21.32 -9.12 -2.90
N TRP A 69 -20.43 -9.60 -2.03
CA TRP A 69 -19.18 -8.91 -1.66
C TRP A 69 -17.93 -9.78 -1.81
N HIS A 70 -16.82 -9.16 -2.23
CA HIS A 70 -15.47 -9.75 -2.24
C HIS A 70 -14.41 -8.70 -1.91
N PHE A 71 -13.21 -9.14 -1.54
CA PHE A 71 -12.06 -8.26 -1.35
C PHE A 71 -11.23 -8.12 -2.64
N ASN A 72 -11.14 -6.91 -3.16
CA ASN A 72 -10.28 -6.58 -4.29
C ASN A 72 -8.90 -6.16 -3.77
N HIS A 73 -8.01 -7.14 -3.59
CA HIS A 73 -6.62 -6.92 -3.14
C HIS A 73 -5.80 -5.99 -4.05
N LEU A 74 -6.19 -5.79 -5.32
CA LEU A 74 -5.46 -4.91 -6.25
C LEU A 74 -5.58 -3.43 -5.88
N VAL A 75 -6.64 -3.07 -5.16
CA VAL A 75 -6.90 -1.71 -4.66
C VAL A 75 -7.11 -1.69 -3.16
N GLY A 76 -7.08 -2.85 -2.50
CA GLY A 76 -7.22 -2.99 -1.05
C GLY A 76 -8.63 -2.73 -0.52
N ARG A 77 -9.71 -3.00 -1.28
CA ARG A 77 -11.09 -2.73 -0.83
C ARG A 77 -12.07 -3.87 -1.06
N CYS A 78 -13.06 -3.97 -0.19
CA CYS A 78 -14.25 -4.78 -0.30
C CYS A 78 -15.24 -4.08 -1.23
N GLU A 79 -15.56 -4.75 -2.34
CA GLU A 79 -16.46 -4.22 -3.36
C GLU A 79 -17.52 -5.26 -3.74
N THR A 80 -18.59 -4.78 -4.37
CA THR A 80 -19.66 -5.69 -4.80
C THR A 80 -19.29 -6.42 -6.09
N ASP A 81 -19.70 -7.68 -6.20
CA ASP A 81 -19.47 -8.49 -7.40
C ASP A 81 -20.23 -7.92 -8.60
N THR A 82 -19.51 -7.60 -9.68
CA THR A 82 -20.10 -7.23 -10.98
C THR A 82 -20.07 -8.39 -11.95
N SER A 83 -20.88 -8.37 -13.01
CA SER A 83 -20.88 -9.42 -14.05
C SER A 83 -19.49 -9.69 -14.66
N SER A 84 -18.57 -8.72 -14.54
CA SER A 84 -17.24 -8.75 -15.16
C SER A 84 -16.07 -8.80 -14.18
N PHE A 85 -16.31 -8.70 -12.86
CA PHE A 85 -15.27 -8.67 -11.82
C PHE A 85 -15.84 -9.13 -10.48
N CYS A 86 -15.22 -10.16 -9.87
CA CYS A 86 -15.64 -10.79 -8.62
C CYS A 86 -14.47 -11.49 -7.92
N GLY A 87 -14.66 -11.94 -6.68
CA GLY A 87 -13.67 -12.71 -5.93
C GLY A 87 -13.58 -14.20 -6.26
N GLY A 88 -14.59 -14.77 -6.94
CA GLY A 88 -14.70 -16.22 -7.16
C GLY A 88 -15.44 -16.92 -6.02
N THR A 89 -15.16 -18.21 -5.79
CA THR A 89 -15.87 -19.02 -4.79
C THR A 89 -15.38 -18.80 -3.36
N GLU A 90 -14.07 -18.62 -3.18
CA GLU A 90 -13.48 -18.50 -1.84
C GLU A 90 -13.48 -17.05 -1.34
N ASN A 91 -13.12 -16.08 -2.18
CA ASN A 91 -13.14 -14.66 -1.82
C ASN A 91 -14.57 -14.08 -1.95
N THR A 92 -15.47 -14.55 -1.08
CA THR A 92 -16.89 -14.25 -1.13
C THR A 92 -17.43 -14.07 0.30
N PHE A 93 -18.23 -13.02 0.51
CA PHE A 93 -18.74 -12.61 1.82
C PHE A 93 -20.22 -12.22 1.71
N GLN A 94 -21.00 -12.52 2.77
CA GLN A 94 -22.44 -12.26 2.78
C GLN A 94 -22.75 -10.76 2.82
N ASN A 95 -21.92 -9.99 3.51
CA ASN A 95 -22.10 -8.56 3.69
C ASN A 95 -20.76 -7.82 3.74
N PHE A 96 -20.83 -6.49 3.62
CA PHE A 96 -19.66 -5.62 3.63
C PHE A 96 -18.82 -5.75 4.92
N LYS A 97 -19.49 -5.78 6.09
CA LYS A 97 -18.82 -5.85 7.40
C LYS A 97 -17.99 -7.12 7.54
N GLU A 98 -18.53 -8.27 7.13
CA GLU A 98 -17.79 -9.54 7.10
C GLU A 98 -16.53 -9.46 6.22
N CYS A 99 -16.63 -8.86 5.04
CA CYS A 99 -15.49 -8.66 4.16
C CYS A 99 -14.45 -7.74 4.81
N GLN A 100 -14.89 -6.60 5.37
CA GLN A 100 -14.02 -5.58 5.93
C GLN A 100 -13.24 -6.12 7.14
N GLU A 101 -13.93 -6.75 8.10
CA GLU A 101 -13.31 -7.33 9.29
C GLU A 101 -12.29 -8.40 8.93
N ARG A 102 -12.52 -9.13 7.84
CA ARG A 102 -11.66 -10.24 7.43
C ARG A 102 -10.48 -9.81 6.56
N CYS A 103 -10.65 -8.79 5.72
CA CYS A 103 -9.70 -8.46 4.67
C CYS A 103 -9.18 -7.01 4.69
N GLU A 104 -9.87 -6.06 5.33
CA GLU A 104 -9.47 -4.65 5.33
C GLU A 104 -8.92 -4.12 6.64
N GLN A 105 -9.11 -4.79 7.78
CA GLN A 105 -8.56 -4.48 9.12
C GLN A 105 -8.67 -3.01 9.63
N GLU A 106 -9.14 -2.03 8.85
CA GLU A 106 -9.23 -0.60 9.13
C GLU A 106 -10.44 0.06 8.37
N GLU A 107 -10.65 1.37 8.54
CA GLU A 107 -11.80 2.17 8.05
C GLU A 107 -12.10 2.10 6.53
N ILE A 108 -13.37 2.37 6.21
CA ILE A 108 -14.04 2.15 4.90
C ILE A 108 -13.43 2.98 3.76
N VAL A 109 -13.10 4.26 4.00
CA VAL A 109 -12.37 5.18 3.10
C VAL A 109 -11.65 6.24 3.95
N THR A 110 -10.32 6.30 3.88
CA THR A 110 -9.52 7.28 4.64
C THR A 110 -9.20 8.53 3.82
N LYS A 111 -8.66 9.57 4.45
CA LYS A 111 -8.19 10.75 3.71
C LYS A 111 -6.98 10.46 2.87
N GLU A 112 -6.13 9.58 3.37
CA GLU A 112 -4.92 9.12 2.72
C GLU A 112 -5.31 8.46 1.40
N ASP A 113 -6.36 7.62 1.41
CA ASP A 113 -6.92 7.04 0.20
C ASP A 113 -7.35 8.12 -0.79
N CYS A 114 -8.12 9.12 -0.33
CA CYS A 114 -8.63 10.21 -1.19
C CYS A 114 -7.53 11.11 -1.74
N ARG A 115 -6.36 11.18 -1.09
CA ARG A 115 -5.20 11.98 -1.51
C ARG A 115 -4.26 11.21 -2.45
N MET A 116 -4.42 9.90 -2.61
CA MET A 116 -3.61 9.11 -3.54
C MET A 116 -3.81 9.60 -4.99
N PRO A 117 -2.78 9.56 -5.84
CA PRO A 117 -2.89 9.99 -7.24
C PRO A 117 -3.80 9.05 -8.04
N LEU A 118 -4.33 9.53 -9.17
CA LEU A 118 -5.02 8.66 -10.13
C LEU A 118 -4.05 7.58 -10.62
N ASP A 119 -4.43 6.31 -10.42
CA ASP A 119 -3.67 5.17 -10.91
C ASP A 119 -4.53 4.30 -11.84
N ARG A 120 -4.23 4.35 -13.15
CA ARG A 120 -4.92 3.51 -14.15
C ARG A 120 -4.56 2.04 -14.03
N GLY A 121 -3.56 1.69 -13.24
CA GLY A 121 -2.98 0.36 -13.13
C GLY A 121 -1.98 0.10 -14.25
N ILE A 122 -0.90 -0.59 -13.91
CA ILE A 122 0.10 -1.09 -14.85
C ILE A 122 0.06 -2.60 -14.77
N CYS A 123 -0.38 -3.28 -15.83
CA CYS A 123 -0.29 -4.74 -15.85
C CYS A 123 0.96 -5.16 -16.61
N GLU A 124 1.71 -6.08 -16.02
CA GLU A 124 2.78 -6.81 -16.67
C GLU A 124 2.34 -7.34 -18.05
N HIS A 125 3.26 -7.35 -19.00
CA HIS A 125 2.97 -7.70 -20.38
C HIS A 125 2.40 -9.13 -20.51
N LYS A 126 1.33 -9.25 -21.31
CA LYS A 126 0.70 -10.46 -21.89
C LYS A 126 0.95 -11.82 -21.21
N LYS A 127 0.90 -11.92 -19.88
CA LYS A 127 0.68 -13.22 -19.21
C LYS A 127 -0.72 -13.72 -19.61
N ARG A 128 -0.83 -15.03 -19.89
CA ARG A 128 -2.13 -15.69 -20.01
C ARG A 128 -2.94 -15.35 -18.75
N GLY A 129 -4.14 -14.79 -18.90
CA GLY A 129 -4.98 -14.35 -17.78
C GLY A 129 -5.14 -12.83 -17.59
N ARG A 130 -4.50 -11.98 -18.42
CA ARG A 130 -4.76 -10.53 -18.37
C ARG A 130 -6.24 -10.21 -18.66
N PRO A 131 -6.88 -9.29 -17.91
CA PRO A 131 -8.19 -8.76 -18.25
C PRO A 131 -8.23 -8.16 -19.67
N LYS A 132 -9.15 -8.63 -20.52
CA LYS A 132 -9.26 -8.20 -21.93
C LYS A 132 -9.74 -6.74 -22.10
N LYS A 133 -10.47 -6.21 -21.12
CA LYS A 133 -11.03 -4.86 -21.12
C LYS A 133 -10.92 -4.26 -19.72
N GLY A 134 -10.49 -2.99 -19.66
CA GLY A 134 -10.57 -2.19 -18.44
C GLY A 134 -12.02 -1.90 -18.05
N ILE A 135 -12.22 -1.43 -16.83
CA ILE A 135 -13.54 -1.07 -16.30
C ILE A 135 -13.55 0.38 -15.86
N THR A 136 -14.72 1.02 -16.01
CA THR A 136 -14.94 2.36 -15.51
C THR A 136 -15.02 2.33 -13.99
N ARG A 137 -14.24 3.20 -13.35
CA ARG A 137 -14.17 3.41 -11.90
C ARG A 137 -14.26 4.90 -11.63
N TRP A 138 -14.43 5.26 -10.37
CA TRP A 138 -14.39 6.64 -9.88
C TRP A 138 -13.10 6.87 -9.10
N TYR A 139 -12.52 8.06 -9.21
CA TYR A 139 -11.43 8.52 -8.36
C TYR A 139 -11.77 9.94 -7.87
N PHE A 140 -11.28 10.27 -6.69
CA PHE A 140 -11.39 11.61 -6.14
C PHE A 140 -10.28 12.50 -6.70
N ASN A 141 -10.67 13.57 -7.38
CA ASN A 141 -9.77 14.61 -7.85
C ASN A 141 -9.66 15.68 -6.76
N SER A 142 -8.62 15.59 -5.93
CA SER A 142 -8.38 16.51 -4.81
C SER A 142 -8.11 17.96 -5.25
N THR A 143 -7.66 18.19 -6.48
CA THR A 143 -7.46 19.55 -7.02
C THR A 143 -8.79 20.29 -7.22
N HIS A 144 -9.83 19.57 -7.64
CA HIS A 144 -11.15 20.15 -7.92
C HIS A 144 -12.22 19.75 -6.89
N ASN A 145 -11.85 18.97 -5.86
CA ASN A 145 -12.73 18.40 -4.85
C ASN A 145 -13.95 17.66 -5.45
N GLU A 146 -13.74 16.88 -6.50
CA GLU A 146 -14.83 16.18 -7.19
C GLU A 146 -14.46 14.76 -7.60
N CYS A 147 -15.48 13.91 -7.68
CA CYS A 147 -15.35 12.55 -8.19
C CYS A 147 -15.44 12.51 -9.71
N ARG A 148 -14.40 12.00 -10.37
CA ARG A 148 -14.35 11.82 -11.83
C ARG A 148 -14.21 10.34 -12.17
N THR A 149 -14.66 9.97 -13.37
CA THR A 149 -14.49 8.61 -13.88
C THR A 149 -13.12 8.42 -14.53
N PHE A 150 -12.62 7.19 -14.48
CA PHE A 150 -11.44 6.76 -15.22
C PHE A 150 -11.54 5.28 -15.62
N ILE A 151 -10.72 4.86 -16.57
CA ILE A 151 -10.60 3.45 -16.94
C ILE A 151 -9.46 2.83 -16.15
N TRP A 152 -9.80 1.93 -15.23
CA TRP A 152 -8.85 1.09 -14.52
C TRP A 152 -8.58 -0.19 -15.32
N ARG A 153 -7.30 -0.52 -15.49
CA ARG A 153 -6.84 -1.67 -16.28
C ARG A 153 -7.03 -3.02 -15.58
N ARG A 154 -7.49 -3.01 -14.32
CA ARG A 154 -7.76 -4.20 -13.49
C ARG A 154 -6.49 -4.97 -13.12
N CYS A 155 -5.47 -4.23 -12.76
CA CYS A 155 -4.14 -4.73 -12.43
C CYS A 155 -3.39 -3.63 -11.70
N SER A 156 -2.76 -3.96 -10.56
CA SER A 156 -2.23 -2.95 -9.65
C SER A 156 -3.29 -1.86 -9.35
N GLY A 157 -2.85 -0.71 -8.83
CA GLY A 157 -3.75 0.36 -8.45
C GLY A 157 -3.46 0.80 -7.02
N ASN A 158 -4.28 1.74 -6.57
CA ASN A 158 -4.28 2.22 -5.21
C ASN A 158 -5.72 2.41 -4.72
N ARG A 159 -5.87 2.86 -3.46
CA ARG A 159 -7.17 2.97 -2.80
C ARG A 159 -8.02 4.15 -3.31
N ASN A 160 -7.48 5.07 -4.11
CA ASN A 160 -8.27 6.10 -4.83
C ASN A 160 -8.94 5.51 -6.09
N ASN A 161 -9.73 4.45 -5.89
CA ASN A 161 -10.37 3.67 -6.93
C ASN A 161 -11.67 3.09 -6.37
N PHE A 162 -12.79 3.69 -6.77
CA PHE A 162 -14.11 3.42 -6.22
C PHE A 162 -15.03 2.81 -7.30
N PRO A 163 -15.86 1.81 -6.95
CA PRO A 163 -16.77 1.19 -7.92
C PRO A 163 -17.98 2.09 -8.22
N THR A 164 -18.40 2.94 -7.28
CA THR A 164 -19.55 3.85 -7.44
C THR A 164 -19.16 5.31 -7.20
N LYS A 165 -20.03 6.22 -7.64
CA LYS A 165 -19.84 7.66 -7.39
C LYS A 165 -20.01 7.93 -5.89
N GLU A 166 -20.99 7.27 -5.28
CA GLU A 166 -21.36 7.40 -3.87
C GLU A 166 -20.17 7.04 -2.96
N ASP A 167 -19.47 5.93 -3.25
CA ASP A 167 -18.27 5.55 -2.51
C ASP A 167 -17.16 6.59 -2.64
N CYS A 168 -16.96 7.16 -3.83
CA CYS A 168 -15.99 8.21 -4.04
C CYS A 168 -16.36 9.51 -3.31
N MET A 169 -17.64 9.87 -3.28
CA MET A 169 -18.11 11.12 -2.66
C MET A 169 -17.90 11.14 -1.15
N THR A 170 -17.66 9.98 -0.50
CA THR A 170 -17.22 9.91 0.90
C THR A 170 -15.93 10.71 1.15
N CYS A 171 -15.08 10.88 0.13
CA CYS A 171 -13.89 11.71 0.19
C CYS A 171 -14.18 13.20 0.43
N VAL A 172 -15.35 13.70 0.02
CA VAL A 172 -15.76 15.09 0.26
C VAL A 172 -16.13 15.30 1.73
N THR A 173 -16.68 14.27 2.37
CA THR A 173 -17.10 14.30 3.78
C THR A 173 -16.03 13.81 4.74
N ALA A 174 -14.89 13.30 4.24
CA ALA A 174 -13.81 12.79 5.06
C ALA A 174 -13.24 13.94 5.93
N PRO A 175 -13.38 13.90 7.26
CA PRO A 175 -13.31 15.10 8.11
C PRO A 175 -11.88 15.60 8.26
N THR A 176 -11.37 16.58 7.49
CA THR A 176 -9.95 17.03 7.45
C THR A 176 -9.25 16.80 8.80
N THR A 177 -8.43 15.74 8.93
CA THR A 177 -7.57 15.62 10.11
C THR A 177 -6.49 16.63 9.85
N THR A 178 -6.78 17.87 10.23
CA THR A 178 -5.77 18.82 10.60
C THR A 178 -5.12 18.17 11.81
N THR A 179 -4.04 17.42 11.57
CA THR A 179 -3.08 17.15 12.63
C THR A 179 -2.53 18.52 13.00
N THR A 180 -3.24 19.23 13.88
CA THR A 180 -2.67 20.29 14.67
C THR A 180 -1.69 19.58 15.58
N THR A 181 -0.47 19.38 15.10
CA THR A 181 0.68 19.23 15.97
C THR A 181 0.83 20.58 16.66
N GLU A 182 0.07 20.79 17.74
CA GLU A 182 0.42 21.78 18.75
C GLU A 182 1.77 21.32 19.30
N THR A 183 2.82 21.91 18.73
CA THR A 183 4.10 21.96 19.39
C THR A 183 3.87 22.91 20.58
N PRO A 184 4.04 22.48 21.84
CA PRO A 184 3.94 23.41 22.94
C PRO A 184 5.04 24.47 22.73
N GLN A 185 4.64 25.73 22.57
CA GLN A 185 5.56 26.85 22.62
C GLN A 185 6.29 26.79 23.97
N PRO A 186 7.63 26.84 24.02
CA PRO A 186 8.31 27.14 25.26
C PRO A 186 7.97 28.60 25.62
N GLU A 187 7.19 28.78 26.68
CA GLU A 187 7.06 30.09 27.34
C GLU A 187 8.46 30.55 27.79
N CYS A 188 8.76 31.81 27.50
CA CYS A 188 9.97 32.49 27.95
C CYS A 188 9.76 33.03 29.37
#